data_AF-A0A2S5ZDE9-F1
#
_entry.id   AF-A0A2S5ZDE9-F1
#
_cell.length_a   1.000
_cell.length_b   1.000
_cell.length_c   1.000
_cell.angle_alpha   90.00
_cell.angle_beta   90.00
_cell.angle_gamma   90.00
#
_symmetry.space_group_name_H-M   'P 1'
#
loop_
_entity.id
_entity.type
_entity.pdbx_description
1 polymer ?
#
loop_
_entity_poly.entity_id
_entity_poly.type
_entity_poly.pdbx_seq_one_letter_code
_entity_poly.pdbx_strand_id
1 'polypeptide(L)'
;MNSALGLNDVPTDPKNLYGDLWMVVRDEYGVPVLDGNGCIQPLASETITWPDGTEHETVPMVVEEFDDSELDFACTVVEGYEAYTIELEIGRLNMIRTVTQNPTVFARALAEAIDNINASTAIKTDPAGRLVMVTEVDGELVEKTIDSPRENLALYHALLKEGRIAGYGPESREGGQVVPAEWKEIRDDLELGELSYLRDGTPGRTGGVSLHEGYADLSNMTHNRMTDYVTQFVSYIQYIDSGSSCLYEDQVANAWSRIFNMEDYYGENIAAFTTHADDARRTIVFTHDVIQDMPETPLETLPPNSFDLMHAAAAFLGGASNKSVPLTIDGLVFLNTVLGLNEGVEFTYKGEVFGDLWQLERDVNGVPVLDENGCPQPISVNGGFVPMELDETGECIIVAGFEDDVIELELGRLNVARVALSNPRVLDRTLNDVMNSINASVGLKLDLSGRLAYGVDDGTGNLSHYQTVDSPLAGLALYWALMRWGKLEGTIEVMDEGSWVTKQIAIELPDQVLADEGLLFLKQGTAACQGNAAECGAKRLAGNGYVDYSNFNHSTESIYSGVNVSYVERQPDNLSCAYTDKTDDLWIRVLGSDGYTGSNIEAFVKQAEDTRSVIQFIHTVIQDPVAT
;
A
#
# COMPACT_ATOMS: atom_id res chain seq x y z
N MET A 1 -12.88 3.64 8.37
CA MET A 1 -11.93 4.07 9.42
C MET A 1 -12.64 4.49 10.71
N ASN A 2 -13.42 5.57 10.75
CA ASN A 2 -14.05 6.04 12.00
C ASN A 2 -14.91 4.98 12.72
N SER A 3 -15.66 4.16 11.98
CA SER A 3 -16.40 3.04 12.58
C SER A 3 -15.48 2.01 13.25
N ALA A 4 -14.33 1.68 12.64
CA ALA A 4 -13.36 0.72 13.17
C ALA A 4 -12.71 1.20 14.49
N LEU A 5 -12.52 2.52 14.60
CA LEU A 5 -11.98 3.17 15.79
C LEU A 5 -13.05 3.42 16.87
N GLY A 6 -14.31 3.03 16.64
CA GLY A 6 -15.41 3.33 17.54
C GLY A 6 -15.73 4.84 17.66
N LEU A 7 -15.36 5.63 16.65
CA LEU A 7 -15.70 7.06 16.57
C LEU A 7 -17.09 7.29 15.99
N ASN A 8 -17.66 6.28 15.32
CA ASN A 8 -19.06 6.27 14.88
C ASN A 8 -19.87 5.37 15.82
N ASP A 9 -21.13 5.74 16.08
CA ASP A 9 -22.14 4.94 16.78
C ASP A 9 -23.06 4.24 15.77
N VAL A 10 -22.45 3.56 14.80
CA VAL A 10 -23.14 2.68 13.86
C VAL A 10 -22.67 1.25 14.07
N PRO A 11 -23.54 0.24 13.94
CA PRO A 11 -23.12 -1.15 14.04
C PRO A 11 -21.94 -1.41 13.10
N THR A 12 -20.80 -1.76 13.67
CA THR A 12 -19.69 -2.29 12.88
C THR A 12 -20.08 -3.70 12.48
N ASP A 13 -20.43 -3.93 11.22
CA ASP A 13 -20.36 -5.29 10.69
C ASP A 13 -18.86 -5.67 10.70
N PRO A 14 -18.43 -6.70 11.42
CA PRO A 14 -17.06 -7.17 11.34
C PRO A 14 -16.65 -7.45 9.88
N LYS A 15 -17.57 -7.92 9.01
CA LYS A 15 -17.31 -8.07 7.57
C LYS A 15 -16.95 -6.76 6.89
N ASN A 16 -17.44 -5.61 7.35
CA ASN A 16 -17.07 -4.29 6.82
C ASN A 16 -15.69 -3.81 7.32
N LEU A 17 -15.16 -4.38 8.39
CA LEU A 17 -13.81 -4.08 8.88
C LEU A 17 -12.74 -4.94 8.19
N TYR A 18 -13.16 -6.09 7.68
CA TYR A 18 -12.27 -7.14 7.24
C TYR A 18 -12.41 -7.41 5.71
N GLY A 19 -13.56 -7.14 5.08
CA GLY A 19 -13.90 -7.49 3.69
C GLY A 19 -13.90 -6.35 2.65
N ASP A 20 -14.36 -6.67 1.44
CA ASP A 20 -14.36 -5.85 0.21
C ASP A 20 -15.28 -4.63 0.34
N LEU A 21 -14.74 -3.58 0.96
CA LEU A 21 -15.40 -2.29 1.01
C LEU A 21 -15.35 -1.65 -0.37
N TRP A 22 -16.50 -1.17 -0.84
CA TRP A 22 -16.54 -0.32 -2.02
C TRP A 22 -16.47 1.16 -1.63
N MET A 23 -15.96 1.97 -2.54
CA MET A 23 -16.24 3.39 -2.52
C MET A 23 -17.73 3.58 -2.74
N VAL A 24 -18.39 4.33 -1.85
CA VAL A 24 -19.84 4.55 -1.88
C VAL A 24 -20.18 6.02 -1.89
N VAL A 25 -21.35 6.36 -2.42
CA VAL A 25 -21.89 7.71 -2.35
C VAL A 25 -22.18 8.08 -0.90
N ARG A 26 -21.69 9.24 -0.47
CA ARG A 26 -21.91 9.81 0.87
C ARG A 26 -22.43 11.23 0.78
N ASP A 27 -23.20 11.63 1.79
CA ASP A 27 -23.65 13.01 1.94
C ASP A 27 -22.55 13.91 2.55
N GLU A 28 -22.90 15.15 2.85
CA GLU A 28 -21.98 16.15 3.41
C GLU A 28 -21.48 15.81 4.83
N TYR A 29 -22.19 14.96 5.58
CA TYR A 29 -21.81 14.51 6.92
C TYR A 29 -21.05 13.17 6.87
N GLY A 30 -20.93 12.57 5.69
CA GLY A 30 -20.30 11.27 5.51
C GLY A 30 -21.25 10.08 5.71
N VAL A 31 -22.56 10.30 5.81
CA VAL A 31 -23.56 9.25 5.88
C VAL A 31 -23.75 8.63 4.48
N PRO A 32 -23.80 7.30 4.33
CA PRO A 32 -24.07 6.66 3.04
C PRO A 32 -25.43 7.09 2.48
N VAL A 33 -25.46 7.48 1.20
CA VAL A 33 -26.71 7.81 0.51
C VAL A 33 -27.34 6.53 -0.02
N LEU A 34 -28.55 6.22 0.43
CA LEU A 34 -29.28 5.02 0.02
C LEU A 34 -30.04 5.26 -1.30
N ASP A 35 -30.15 4.21 -2.12
CA ASP A 35 -30.96 4.19 -3.33
C ASP A 35 -32.47 4.01 -3.03
N GLY A 36 -33.29 3.89 -4.08
CA GLY A 36 -34.73 3.69 -3.95
C GLY A 36 -35.15 2.36 -3.29
N ASN A 37 -34.24 1.39 -3.19
CA ASN A 37 -34.43 0.10 -2.53
C ASN A 37 -33.93 0.13 -1.07
N GLY A 38 -33.35 1.23 -0.61
CA GLY A 38 -32.72 1.32 0.71
C GLY A 38 -31.30 0.74 0.76
N CYS A 39 -30.68 0.48 -0.39
CA CYS A 39 -29.32 -0.04 -0.50
C CYS A 39 -28.28 1.08 -0.60
N ILE A 40 -27.09 0.85 -0.06
CA ILE A 40 -25.93 1.71 -0.31
C ILE A 40 -25.63 1.78 -1.81
N GLN A 41 -25.06 2.88 -2.27
CA GLN A 41 -24.73 3.07 -3.70
C GLN A 41 -23.22 3.02 -3.91
N PRO A 42 -22.65 1.91 -4.40
CA PRO A 42 -21.23 1.84 -4.76
C PRO A 42 -20.96 2.73 -5.98
N LEU A 43 -19.83 3.41 -5.99
CA LEU A 43 -19.35 4.16 -7.16
C LEU A 43 -18.85 3.17 -8.22
N ALA A 44 -19.18 3.44 -9.48
CA ALA A 44 -18.71 2.67 -10.63
C ALA A 44 -17.35 3.22 -11.10
N SER A 45 -16.45 2.31 -11.49
CA SER A 45 -15.11 2.61 -12.04
C SER A 45 -15.15 3.40 -13.35
N GLU A 46 -16.27 3.37 -14.04
CA GLU A 46 -16.57 4.13 -15.23
C GLU A 46 -18.09 4.34 -15.34
N THR A 47 -18.52 5.21 -16.24
CA THR A 47 -19.94 5.35 -16.57
C THR A 47 -20.45 4.03 -17.18
N ILE A 48 -21.46 3.43 -16.54
CA ILE A 48 -22.04 2.15 -16.95
C ILE A 48 -23.53 2.28 -17.24
N THR A 49 -24.03 1.43 -18.14
CA THR A 49 -25.46 1.31 -18.42
C THR A 49 -26.08 0.29 -17.48
N TRP A 50 -27.04 0.70 -16.66
CA TRP A 50 -27.80 -0.19 -15.78
C TRP A 50 -28.75 -1.13 -16.57
N PRO A 51 -29.32 -2.16 -15.93
CA PRO A 51 -30.27 -3.07 -16.58
C PRO A 51 -31.51 -2.40 -17.19
N ASP A 52 -31.84 -1.18 -16.75
CA ASP A 52 -32.95 -0.38 -17.28
C ASP A 52 -32.58 0.43 -18.55
N GLY A 53 -31.32 0.35 -19.00
CA GLY A 53 -30.81 1.03 -20.17
C GLY A 53 -30.35 2.47 -19.94
N THR A 54 -30.27 2.93 -18.69
CA THR A 54 -29.81 4.29 -18.34
C THR A 54 -28.35 4.31 -17.89
N GLU A 55 -27.63 5.40 -18.16
CA GLU A 55 -26.23 5.58 -17.76
C GLU A 55 -26.12 6.10 -16.33
N HIS A 56 -25.21 5.51 -15.54
CA HIS A 56 -24.97 5.84 -14.13
C HIS A 56 -23.48 5.80 -13.77
N GLU A 57 -23.14 6.57 -12.73
CA GLU A 57 -21.81 6.59 -12.06
C GLU A 57 -21.77 5.66 -10.84
N THR A 58 -22.82 4.87 -10.63
CA THR A 58 -22.96 3.95 -9.50
C THR A 58 -23.26 2.54 -10.00
N VAL A 59 -22.95 1.55 -9.17
CA VAL A 59 -23.23 0.14 -9.45
C VAL A 59 -24.65 -0.20 -8.99
N PRO A 60 -25.47 -0.89 -9.81
CA PRO A 60 -26.83 -1.23 -9.43
C PRO A 60 -26.83 -2.30 -8.32
N MET A 61 -27.69 -2.09 -7.31
CA MET A 61 -27.84 -2.96 -6.14
C MET A 61 -29.24 -3.59 -6.09
N VAL A 62 -29.29 -4.80 -5.54
CA VAL A 62 -30.52 -5.57 -5.32
C VAL A 62 -30.55 -6.06 -3.88
N VAL A 63 -31.73 -6.01 -3.26
CA VAL A 63 -31.97 -6.61 -1.95
C VAL A 63 -32.16 -8.11 -2.14
N GLU A 64 -31.28 -8.92 -1.56
CA GLU A 64 -31.47 -10.36 -1.45
C GLU A 64 -32.14 -10.72 -0.12
N GLU A 65 -33.17 -11.55 -0.20
CA GLU A 65 -33.80 -12.19 0.95
C GLU A 65 -33.01 -13.45 1.32
N PHE A 66 -32.39 -13.47 2.50
CA PHE A 66 -31.81 -14.70 3.06
C PHE A 66 -32.90 -15.53 3.74
N ASP A 67 -32.77 -16.86 3.68
CA ASP A 67 -33.77 -17.84 4.14
C ASP A 67 -34.05 -17.74 5.67
N ASP A 68 -35.21 -17.15 6.00
CA ASP A 68 -36.19 -17.41 7.07
C ASP A 68 -35.78 -17.80 8.52
N SER A 69 -34.55 -17.55 8.99
CA SER A 69 -34.25 -17.60 10.44
C SER A 69 -33.80 -16.31 11.10
N GLU A 70 -33.34 -15.32 10.35
CA GLU A 70 -33.11 -13.95 10.82
C GLU A 70 -33.45 -12.98 9.68
N LEU A 71 -34.21 -11.92 9.97
CA LEU A 71 -34.65 -10.88 9.01
C LEU A 71 -33.46 -9.98 8.56
N ASP A 72 -32.40 -10.58 8.03
CA ASP A 72 -31.28 -9.87 7.45
C ASP A 72 -31.51 -9.74 5.94
N PHE A 73 -32.03 -8.57 5.54
CA PHE A 73 -31.94 -8.12 4.15
C PHE A 73 -30.49 -7.72 3.90
N ALA A 74 -29.82 -8.32 2.92
CA ALA A 74 -28.52 -7.82 2.48
C ALA A 74 -28.61 -7.26 1.06
N CYS A 75 -28.04 -6.08 0.87
CA CYS A 75 -27.85 -5.53 -0.46
C CYS A 75 -26.65 -6.20 -1.12
N THR A 76 -26.85 -6.73 -2.32
CA THR A 76 -25.78 -7.25 -3.16
C THR A 76 -25.75 -6.52 -4.50
N VAL A 77 -24.61 -6.62 -5.19
CA VAL A 77 -24.46 -6.08 -6.54
C VAL A 77 -25.29 -6.94 -7.50
N VAL A 78 -25.95 -6.28 -8.45
CA VAL A 78 -26.66 -6.99 -9.52
C VAL A 78 -25.65 -7.83 -10.32
N GLU A 79 -26.00 -9.10 -10.56
CA GLU A 79 -25.16 -10.04 -11.31
C GLU A 79 -24.66 -9.44 -12.62
N GLY A 80 -23.34 -9.50 -12.84
CA GLY A 80 -22.67 -8.92 -14.01
C GLY A 80 -22.09 -7.53 -13.81
N TYR A 81 -22.42 -6.84 -12.71
CA TYR A 81 -21.89 -5.51 -12.45
C TYR A 81 -20.75 -5.47 -11.42
N GLU A 82 -20.34 -6.63 -10.89
CA GLU A 82 -19.34 -6.75 -9.83
C GLU A 82 -17.97 -6.23 -10.26
N ALA A 83 -17.61 -6.35 -11.55
CA ALA A 83 -16.34 -5.86 -12.07
C ALA A 83 -16.27 -4.32 -12.20
N TYR A 84 -17.38 -3.61 -12.00
CA TYR A 84 -17.41 -2.15 -12.04
C TYR A 84 -17.29 -1.51 -10.67
N THR A 85 -17.43 -2.27 -9.57
CA THR A 85 -17.26 -1.71 -8.23
C THR A 85 -15.85 -1.19 -8.06
N ILE A 86 -15.71 -0.04 -7.41
CA ILE A 86 -14.40 0.46 -7.00
C ILE A 86 -14.17 0.09 -5.55
N GLU A 87 -13.09 -0.62 -5.30
CA GLU A 87 -12.72 -0.99 -3.94
C GLU A 87 -12.06 0.14 -3.17
N LEU A 88 -12.23 0.09 -1.86
CA LEU A 88 -11.59 0.99 -0.93
C LEU A 88 -10.17 0.47 -0.60
N GLU A 89 -9.16 1.04 -1.26
CA GLU A 89 -7.75 0.81 -0.90
C GLU A 89 -7.34 1.76 0.25
N ILE A 90 -7.25 1.25 1.48
CA ILE A 90 -6.78 2.04 2.64
C ILE A 90 -5.26 1.93 2.90
N GLY A 91 -4.51 1.23 2.04
CA GLY A 91 -3.04 1.17 2.07
C GLY A 91 -2.47 0.85 3.45
N ARG A 92 -1.58 1.71 3.97
CA ARG A 92 -0.97 1.59 5.32
C ARG A 92 -1.98 1.78 6.47
N LEU A 93 -3.13 2.39 6.20
CA LEU A 93 -4.20 2.59 7.19
C LEU A 93 -5.01 1.30 7.43
N ASN A 94 -4.71 0.21 6.71
CA ASN A 94 -5.26 -1.12 7.00
C ASN A 94 -4.97 -1.59 8.42
N MET A 95 -3.95 -1.03 9.06
CA MET A 95 -3.61 -1.31 10.45
C MET A 95 -4.67 -0.84 11.47
N ILE A 96 -5.71 -0.14 11.01
CA ILE A 96 -6.88 0.19 11.82
C ILE A 96 -7.67 -1.05 12.28
N ARG A 97 -7.51 -2.18 11.58
CA ARG A 97 -8.14 -3.48 11.91
C ARG A 97 -7.71 -3.99 13.27
N THR A 98 -6.42 -3.81 13.58
CA THR A 98 -5.80 -4.14 14.86
C THR A 98 -6.52 -3.49 16.03
N VAL A 99 -7.05 -2.28 15.86
CA VAL A 99 -7.68 -1.55 16.96
C VAL A 99 -8.93 -2.25 17.46
N THR A 100 -9.67 -2.92 16.58
CA THR A 100 -10.89 -3.62 16.95
C THR A 100 -10.61 -4.91 17.74
N GLN A 101 -9.52 -5.60 17.44
CA GLN A 101 -9.17 -6.88 18.08
C GLN A 101 -8.19 -6.74 19.23
N ASN A 102 -7.23 -5.84 19.06
CA ASN A 102 -6.11 -5.62 19.94
C ASN A 102 -5.91 -4.10 20.23
N PRO A 103 -6.81 -3.47 21.01
CA PRO A 103 -6.79 -2.03 21.26
C PRO A 103 -5.53 -1.56 22.02
N THR A 104 -4.80 -2.45 22.69
CA THR A 104 -3.56 -2.12 23.43
C THR A 104 -2.42 -1.71 22.51
N VAL A 105 -2.36 -2.23 21.27
CA VAL A 105 -1.37 -1.81 20.26
C VAL A 105 -1.47 -0.31 20.00
N PHE A 106 -2.69 0.21 19.94
CA PHE A 106 -2.95 1.63 19.76
C PHE A 106 -2.67 2.45 21.00
N ALA A 107 -3.01 1.92 22.18
CA ALA A 107 -2.67 2.53 23.45
C ALA A 107 -1.15 2.68 23.61
N ARG A 108 -0.37 1.68 23.18
CA ARG A 108 1.10 1.72 23.12
C ARG A 108 1.60 2.76 22.13
N ALA A 109 1.09 2.77 20.90
CA ALA A 109 1.49 3.77 19.91
C ALA A 109 1.17 5.21 20.36
N LEU A 110 0.04 5.42 21.04
CA LEU A 110 -0.30 6.71 21.65
C LEU A 110 0.67 7.06 22.79
N ALA A 111 0.95 6.10 23.68
CA ALA A 111 1.88 6.30 24.79
C ALA A 111 3.29 6.63 24.30
N GLU A 112 3.80 5.92 23.29
CA GLU A 112 5.09 6.19 22.66
C GLU A 112 5.13 7.59 22.04
N ALA A 113 4.09 7.98 21.30
CA ALA A 113 3.99 9.31 20.71
C ALA A 113 4.00 10.41 21.80
N ILE A 114 3.21 10.24 22.87
CA ILE A 114 3.15 11.20 23.99
C ILE A 114 4.48 11.25 24.75
N ASP A 115 5.11 10.11 25.01
CA ASP A 115 6.40 10.04 25.70
C ASP A 115 7.50 10.72 24.87
N ASN A 116 7.49 10.53 23.54
CA ASN A 116 8.39 11.23 22.61
C ASN A 116 8.14 12.75 22.61
N ILE A 117 6.87 13.20 22.58
CA ILE A 117 6.49 14.62 22.69
C ILE A 117 6.99 15.20 24.02
N ASN A 118 6.77 14.49 25.13
CA ASN A 118 7.15 14.94 26.47
C ASN A 118 8.68 14.93 26.69
N ALA A 119 9.41 14.09 25.96
CA ALA A 119 10.87 14.11 25.95
C ALA A 119 11.46 15.28 25.11
N SER A 120 10.65 15.88 24.23
CA SER A 120 11.09 17.02 23.42
C SER A 120 11.22 18.31 24.23
N THR A 121 12.05 19.23 23.75
CA THR A 121 12.18 20.58 24.30
C THR A 121 11.10 21.51 23.74
N ALA A 122 10.71 21.29 22.50
CA ALA A 122 9.64 21.99 21.82
C ALA A 122 9.05 21.10 20.72
N ILE A 123 7.83 21.43 20.29
CA ILE A 123 7.22 20.83 19.10
C ILE A 123 6.81 21.93 18.12
N LYS A 124 6.80 21.60 16.84
CA LYS A 124 6.28 22.43 15.75
C LYS A 124 5.60 21.54 14.71
N THR A 125 5.08 22.14 13.64
CA THR A 125 4.58 21.42 12.47
C THR A 125 5.47 21.64 11.25
N ASP A 126 5.58 20.63 10.39
CA ASP A 126 6.12 20.81 9.04
C ASP A 126 5.06 21.41 8.09
N PRO A 127 5.40 21.74 6.83
CA PRO A 127 4.45 22.30 5.86
C PRO A 127 3.23 21.41 5.56
N ALA A 128 3.30 20.11 5.86
CA ALA A 128 2.19 19.18 5.72
C ALA A 128 1.36 19.03 7.02
N GLY A 129 1.74 19.72 8.09
CA GLY A 129 1.06 19.65 9.38
C GLY A 129 1.53 18.50 10.29
N ARG A 130 2.57 17.73 9.94
CA ARG A 130 3.11 16.66 10.80
C ARG A 130 3.81 17.25 12.01
N LEU A 131 3.68 16.60 13.17
CA LEU A 131 4.37 17.01 14.38
C LEU A 131 5.88 16.73 14.26
N VAL A 132 6.67 17.78 14.46
CA VAL A 132 8.13 17.75 14.52
C VAL A 132 8.56 18.02 15.95
N MET A 133 9.25 17.06 16.54
CA MET A 133 9.80 17.12 17.88
C MET A 133 11.22 17.68 17.80
N VAL A 134 11.52 18.66 18.65
CA VAL A 134 12.84 19.27 18.74
C VAL A 134 13.49 18.77 20.03
N THR A 135 14.58 18.02 19.91
CA THR A 135 15.35 17.49 21.04
C THR A 135 16.76 18.08 21.04
N GLU A 136 17.39 18.16 22.20
CA GLU A 136 18.81 18.54 22.30
C GLU A 136 19.65 17.27 22.42
N VAL A 137 20.57 17.06 21.47
CA VAL A 137 21.53 15.95 21.46
C VAL A 137 22.92 16.55 21.35
N ASP A 138 23.78 16.29 22.33
CA ASP A 138 25.16 16.81 22.39
C ASP A 138 25.29 18.35 22.24
N GLY A 139 24.26 19.10 22.65
CA GLY A 139 24.21 20.56 22.56
C GLY A 139 23.70 21.12 21.23
N GLU A 140 23.28 20.25 20.30
CA GLU A 140 22.66 20.60 19.03
C GLU A 140 21.17 20.24 19.03
N LEU A 141 20.35 21.07 18.37
CA LEU A 141 18.93 20.81 18.22
C LEU A 141 18.72 19.84 17.05
N VAL A 142 18.15 18.68 17.36
CA VAL A 142 17.79 17.64 16.39
C VAL A 142 16.27 17.65 16.22
N GLU A 143 15.82 17.63 14.98
CA GLU A 143 14.41 17.61 14.63
C GLU A 143 14.01 16.19 14.19
N LYS A 144 12.95 15.65 14.80
CA LYS A 144 12.41 14.34 14.45
C LYS A 144 10.90 14.44 14.24
N THR A 145 10.45 14.05 13.05
CA THR A 145 9.02 14.01 12.72
C THR A 145 8.39 12.72 13.20
N ILE A 146 7.14 12.78 13.69
CA ILE A 146 6.31 11.60 13.94
C ILE A 146 5.80 11.09 12.58
N ASP A 147 6.43 10.03 12.07
CA ASP A 147 6.16 9.48 10.73
C ASP A 147 5.63 8.04 10.75
N SER A 148 5.48 7.45 11.94
CA SER A 148 4.86 6.13 12.09
C SER A 148 3.37 6.21 11.78
N PRO A 149 2.82 5.36 10.89
CA PRO A 149 1.37 5.28 10.67
C PRO A 149 0.60 4.95 11.95
N ARG A 150 1.20 4.15 12.84
CA ARG A 150 0.57 3.72 14.10
C ARG A 150 0.40 4.90 15.04
N GLU A 151 1.48 5.65 15.24
CA GLU A 151 1.49 6.84 16.09
C GLU A 151 0.53 7.89 15.51
N ASN A 152 0.61 8.19 14.21
CA ASN A 152 -0.27 9.18 13.57
C ASN A 152 -1.75 8.79 13.63
N LEU A 153 -2.09 7.51 13.45
CA LEU A 153 -3.48 7.06 13.55
C LEU A 153 -3.96 7.04 15.02
N ALA A 154 -3.08 6.75 15.98
CA ALA A 154 -3.37 6.85 17.41
C ALA A 154 -3.60 8.30 17.85
N LEU A 155 -2.79 9.24 17.35
CA LEU A 155 -2.98 10.68 17.55
C LEU A 155 -4.29 11.17 16.91
N TYR A 156 -4.61 10.72 15.69
CA TYR A 156 -5.89 11.00 15.05
C TYR A 156 -7.08 10.53 15.91
N HIS A 157 -7.03 9.29 16.40
CA HIS A 157 -8.07 8.74 17.26
C HIS A 157 -8.21 9.54 18.57
N ALA A 158 -7.09 9.89 19.23
CA ALA A 158 -7.09 10.72 20.44
C ALA A 158 -7.72 12.11 20.18
N LEU A 159 -7.34 12.77 19.09
CA LEU A 159 -7.87 14.08 18.72
C LEU A 159 -9.37 14.03 18.44
N LEU A 160 -9.87 13.02 17.73
CA LEU A 160 -11.30 12.90 17.44
C LEU A 160 -12.14 12.45 18.64
N LYS A 161 -11.57 11.63 19.52
CA LYS A 161 -12.28 11.12 20.71
C LYS A 161 -12.23 12.12 21.86
N GLU A 162 -11.03 12.46 22.30
CA GLU A 162 -10.78 13.28 23.49
C GLU A 162 -10.74 14.78 23.18
N GLY A 163 -10.58 15.17 21.91
CA GLY A 163 -10.47 16.58 21.51
C GLY A 163 -9.08 17.18 21.76
N ARG A 164 -8.13 16.36 22.21
CA ARG A 164 -6.74 16.69 22.57
C ARG A 164 -5.88 15.42 22.48
N ILE A 165 -4.56 15.56 22.52
CA ILE A 165 -3.61 14.45 22.62
C ILE A 165 -3.52 14.01 24.09
N ALA A 166 -4.42 13.09 24.45
CA ALA A 166 -4.42 12.40 25.74
C ALA A 166 -5.10 11.04 25.60
N GLY A 167 -4.82 10.12 26.51
CA GLY A 167 -5.48 8.82 26.57
C GLY A 167 -4.79 7.84 27.49
N TYR A 168 -5.37 6.66 27.64
CA TYR A 168 -4.75 5.58 28.40
C TYR A 168 -3.66 4.88 27.57
N GLY A 169 -2.50 4.65 28.18
CA GLY A 169 -1.46 3.76 27.66
C GLY A 169 -1.83 2.28 27.79
N PRO A 170 -0.95 1.35 27.40
CA PRO A 170 -1.20 -0.07 27.56
C PRO A 170 -1.14 -0.48 29.04
N GLU A 171 -1.86 -1.54 29.40
CA GLU A 171 -1.58 -2.26 30.65
C GLU A 171 -0.20 -2.93 30.51
N SER A 172 0.56 -3.01 31.60
CA SER A 172 1.88 -3.66 31.58
C SER A 172 1.97 -4.77 32.61
N ARG A 173 2.95 -5.67 32.47
CA ARG A 173 3.23 -6.70 33.48
C ARG A 173 4.66 -6.57 33.99
N GLU A 174 4.79 -6.16 35.25
CA GLU A 174 6.08 -6.13 35.95
C GLU A 174 6.10 -7.22 37.02
N GLY A 175 7.07 -8.15 36.93
CA GLY A 175 7.23 -9.22 37.93
C GLY A 175 6.04 -10.18 38.05
N GLY A 176 5.24 -10.35 36.99
CA GLY A 176 4.06 -11.22 36.97
C GLY A 176 2.78 -10.60 37.56
N GLN A 177 2.77 -9.29 37.85
CA GLN A 177 1.57 -8.55 38.24
C GLN A 177 1.11 -7.60 37.13
N VAL A 178 -0.20 -7.51 36.92
CA VAL A 178 -0.79 -6.53 35.98
C VAL A 178 -0.74 -5.15 36.59
N VAL A 179 -0.08 -4.23 35.90
CA VAL A 179 -0.03 -2.79 36.18
C VAL A 179 -1.15 -2.14 35.34
N PRO A 180 -2.08 -1.41 35.97
CA PRO A 180 -3.16 -0.74 35.27
C PRO A 180 -2.64 0.27 34.24
N ALA A 181 -3.40 0.43 33.15
CA ALA A 181 -3.14 1.44 32.14
C ALA A 181 -3.01 2.85 32.75
N GLU A 182 -1.89 3.51 32.47
CA GLU A 182 -1.63 4.88 32.93
C GLU A 182 -2.28 5.89 31.99
N TRP A 183 -2.89 6.95 32.55
CA TRP A 183 -3.33 8.10 31.76
C TRP A 183 -2.12 8.91 31.31
N LYS A 184 -1.96 9.08 30.00
CA LYS A 184 -0.89 9.83 29.35
C LYS A 184 -1.45 11.10 28.73
N GLU A 185 -0.74 12.21 28.91
CA GLU A 185 -1.03 13.49 28.29
C GLU A 185 0.24 14.32 28.12
N ILE A 186 0.16 15.38 27.31
CA ILE A 186 1.27 16.32 27.13
C ILE A 186 1.52 17.08 28.44
N ARG A 187 2.78 17.13 28.89
CA ARG A 187 3.17 17.82 30.12
C ARG A 187 2.81 19.31 30.10
N ASP A 188 2.41 19.84 31.25
CA ASP A 188 1.93 21.22 31.40
C ASP A 188 2.98 22.29 31.09
N ASP A 189 4.27 21.96 31.30
CA ASP A 189 5.40 22.87 31.13
C ASP A 189 6.00 22.86 29.72
N LEU A 190 5.50 22.02 28.81
CA LEU A 190 5.90 22.07 27.40
C LEU A 190 5.29 23.31 26.72
N GLU A 191 6.15 24.14 26.14
CA GLU A 191 5.72 25.32 25.38
C GLU A 191 5.16 24.89 24.03
N LEU A 192 3.86 25.11 23.81
CA LEU A 192 3.15 24.70 22.59
C LEU A 192 2.79 25.86 21.66
N GLY A 193 2.83 27.11 22.14
CA GLY A 193 2.41 28.27 21.34
C GLY A 193 1.01 28.08 20.73
N GLU A 194 0.90 28.29 19.42
CA GLU A 194 -0.35 28.10 18.67
C GLU A 194 -0.86 26.65 18.67
N LEU A 195 -0.02 25.67 19.04
CA LEU A 195 -0.38 24.26 19.16
C LEU A 195 -0.97 23.90 20.53
N SER A 196 -1.28 24.87 21.39
CA SER A 196 -1.81 24.61 22.73
C SER A 196 -3.11 23.82 22.71
N TYR A 197 -3.90 23.90 21.63
CA TYR A 197 -5.11 23.09 21.43
C TYR A 197 -4.83 21.57 21.46
N LEU A 198 -3.59 21.13 21.16
CA LEU A 198 -3.21 19.73 21.26
C LEU A 198 -3.18 19.23 22.70
N ARG A 199 -2.91 20.10 23.69
CA ARG A 199 -2.94 19.74 25.12
C ARG A 199 -4.26 20.14 25.77
N ASP A 200 -4.73 21.34 25.48
CA ASP A 200 -5.83 21.98 26.20
C ASP A 200 -7.20 21.65 25.59
N GLY A 201 -7.20 21.13 24.35
CA GLY A 201 -8.39 20.88 23.56
C GLY A 201 -9.01 22.16 23.00
N THR A 202 -10.12 22.01 22.26
CA THR A 202 -10.86 23.15 21.72
C THR A 202 -11.74 23.77 22.81
N PRO A 203 -11.62 25.08 23.10
CA PRO A 203 -12.43 25.73 24.13
C PRO A 203 -13.94 25.52 23.91
N GLY A 204 -14.63 25.06 24.96
CA GLY A 204 -16.08 24.82 24.92
C GLY A 204 -16.49 23.46 24.35
N ARG A 205 -15.54 22.60 23.99
CA ARG A 205 -15.78 21.19 23.64
C ARG A 205 -15.25 20.27 24.73
N THR A 206 -16.00 19.22 25.04
CA THR A 206 -15.62 18.18 26.02
C THR A 206 -15.06 16.91 25.37
N GLY A 207 -15.05 16.84 24.05
CA GLY A 207 -14.50 15.75 23.24
C GLY A 207 -14.13 16.28 21.85
N GLY A 208 -13.67 15.42 20.94
CA GLY A 208 -13.17 15.86 19.63
C GLY A 208 -14.28 16.17 18.63
N VAL A 209 -15.07 15.16 18.26
CA VAL A 209 -16.18 15.29 17.31
C VAL A 209 -17.53 14.90 17.94
N SER A 210 -18.60 15.53 17.44
CA SER A 210 -19.97 15.12 17.74
C SER A 210 -20.42 14.03 16.76
N LEU A 211 -21.66 13.56 16.87
CA LEU A 211 -22.25 12.60 15.94
C LEU A 211 -23.43 13.21 15.17
N HIS A 212 -23.53 12.87 13.89
CA HIS A 212 -24.68 13.10 13.02
C HIS A 212 -25.14 11.75 12.48
N GLU A 213 -26.37 11.34 12.82
CA GLU A 213 -26.92 10.02 12.46
C GLU A 213 -25.99 8.83 12.77
N GLY A 214 -25.25 8.92 13.88
CA GLY A 214 -24.27 7.91 14.30
C GLY A 214 -22.90 8.03 13.63
N TYR A 215 -22.69 8.93 12.67
CA TYR A 215 -21.39 9.19 12.04
C TYR A 215 -20.69 10.39 12.66
N ALA A 216 -19.36 10.38 12.70
CA ALA A 216 -18.54 11.51 13.15
C ALA A 216 -18.90 12.79 12.38
N ASP A 217 -19.35 13.80 13.12
CA ASP A 217 -19.82 15.07 12.57
C ASP A 217 -18.63 16.00 12.28
N LEU A 218 -18.34 16.13 10.98
CA LEU A 218 -17.31 17.01 10.44
C LEU A 218 -17.88 18.29 9.81
N SER A 219 -19.15 18.62 10.04
CA SER A 219 -19.84 19.77 9.41
C SER A 219 -19.27 21.15 9.75
N ASN A 220 -18.40 21.24 10.74
CA ASN A 220 -17.74 22.50 11.11
C ASN A 220 -16.36 22.64 10.45
N MET A 221 -15.94 21.68 9.62
CA MET A 221 -14.67 21.74 8.91
C MET A 221 -14.82 22.59 7.66
N THR A 222 -13.85 23.46 7.45
CA THR A 222 -13.61 24.13 6.17
C THR A 222 -12.16 23.91 5.80
N HIS A 223 -11.90 23.85 4.49
CA HIS A 223 -10.56 23.73 3.95
C HIS A 223 -10.44 24.70 2.79
N ASN A 224 -9.42 25.56 2.85
CA ASN A 224 -9.11 26.47 1.77
C ASN A 224 -7.64 26.33 1.41
N ARG A 225 -7.41 25.62 0.31
CA ARG A 225 -6.06 25.26 -0.13
C ARG A 225 -5.16 26.47 -0.33
N MET A 226 -5.69 27.57 -0.87
CA MET A 226 -4.90 28.79 -1.05
C MET A 226 -4.48 29.36 0.32
N THR A 227 -5.42 29.59 1.23
CA THR A 227 -5.09 30.24 2.51
C THR A 227 -4.19 29.37 3.38
N ASP A 228 -4.38 28.06 3.32
CA ASP A 228 -3.68 27.11 4.19
C ASP A 228 -2.23 26.90 3.74
N TYR A 229 -1.95 26.98 2.42
CA TYR A 229 -0.64 26.66 1.85
C TYR A 229 0.11 27.86 1.23
N VAL A 230 -0.49 29.05 1.10
CA VAL A 230 0.21 30.23 0.55
C VAL A 230 1.28 30.79 1.49
N THR A 231 1.14 30.56 2.81
CA THR A 231 2.12 30.99 3.82
C THR A 231 3.11 29.89 4.20
N GLN A 232 2.86 28.66 3.74
CA GLN A 232 3.75 27.51 3.96
C GLN A 232 4.79 27.48 2.86
N PHE A 233 6.06 27.59 3.23
CA PHE A 233 7.17 27.54 2.28
C PHE A 233 7.79 26.15 2.27
N VAL A 234 8.06 25.65 1.07
CA VAL A 234 8.76 24.39 0.84
C VAL A 234 10.06 24.68 0.10
N SER A 235 11.12 24.02 0.56
CA SER A 235 12.39 23.97 -0.15
C SER A 235 12.32 22.86 -1.19
N TYR A 236 12.80 23.14 -2.39
CA TYR A 236 12.85 22.17 -3.46
C TYR A 236 14.06 22.41 -4.36
N ILE A 237 14.44 21.40 -5.14
CA ILE A 237 15.52 21.54 -6.11
C ILE A 237 14.88 21.71 -7.48
N GLN A 238 15.26 22.76 -8.19
CA GLN A 238 14.77 23.03 -9.55
C GLN A 238 15.86 22.72 -10.56
N TYR A 239 15.52 21.96 -11.60
CA TYR A 239 16.34 21.92 -12.81
C TYR A 239 16.15 23.21 -13.64
N ILE A 240 17.26 23.84 -14.04
CA ILE A 240 17.28 25.10 -14.81
C ILE A 240 18.25 24.98 -15.99
N ASP A 241 17.69 24.80 -17.20
CA ASP A 241 18.45 24.89 -18.46
C ASP A 241 18.62 26.35 -18.91
N SER A 242 19.48 27.10 -18.19
CA SER A 242 19.75 28.52 -18.45
C SER A 242 21.10 28.77 -19.15
N GLY A 243 21.82 27.71 -19.54
CA GLY A 243 23.22 27.79 -19.95
C GLY A 243 24.20 28.01 -18.77
N SER A 244 23.71 27.89 -17.53
CA SER A 244 24.52 27.80 -16.32
C SER A 244 25.30 26.48 -16.26
N SER A 245 26.44 26.46 -15.56
CA SER A 245 27.15 25.23 -15.25
C SER A 245 26.49 24.42 -14.13
N CYS A 246 25.63 25.06 -13.34
CA CYS A 246 24.86 24.42 -12.28
C CYS A 246 23.42 24.28 -12.77
N LEU A 247 23.05 23.06 -13.13
CA LEU A 247 21.73 22.75 -13.67
C LEU A 247 20.66 22.61 -12.58
N TYR A 248 21.08 22.42 -11.33
CA TYR A 248 20.20 22.18 -10.19
C TYR A 248 20.45 23.24 -9.13
N GLU A 249 19.39 23.94 -8.76
CA GLU A 249 19.44 25.05 -7.81
C GLU A 249 18.43 24.83 -6.68
N ASP A 250 18.85 25.13 -5.46
CA ASP A 250 17.95 25.24 -4.31
C ASP A 250 16.97 26.38 -4.54
N GLN A 251 15.69 26.08 -4.44
CA GLN A 251 14.59 27.01 -4.56
C GLN A 251 13.69 26.93 -3.33
N VAL A 252 12.99 28.04 -3.09
CA VAL A 252 11.99 28.14 -2.04
C VAL A 252 10.77 28.82 -2.63
N ALA A 253 9.63 28.16 -2.53
CA ALA A 253 8.35 28.71 -2.96
C ALA A 253 7.26 28.35 -1.94
N ASN A 254 6.12 29.03 -2.03
CA ASN A 254 4.96 28.64 -1.23
C ASN A 254 4.34 27.35 -1.80
N ALA A 255 3.86 26.49 -0.91
CA ALA A 255 3.29 25.19 -1.23
C ALA A 255 2.08 25.31 -2.17
N TRP A 256 1.24 26.32 -2.02
CA TRP A 256 0.09 26.55 -2.92
C TRP A 256 0.51 26.68 -4.40
N SER A 257 1.50 27.53 -4.68
CA SER A 257 1.99 27.71 -6.04
C SER A 257 2.73 26.49 -6.58
N ARG A 258 3.54 25.82 -5.74
CA ARG A 258 4.47 24.80 -6.21
C ARG A 258 3.87 23.40 -6.24
N ILE A 259 3.14 23.01 -5.20
CA ILE A 259 2.61 21.65 -5.03
C ILE A 259 1.26 21.53 -5.75
N PHE A 260 0.47 22.60 -5.67
CA PHE A 260 -0.90 22.60 -6.18
C PHE A 260 -1.05 23.40 -7.47
N ASN A 261 0.04 23.90 -8.06
CA ASN A 261 0.02 24.66 -9.30
C ASN A 261 -0.98 25.86 -9.28
N MET A 262 -1.09 26.52 -8.13
CA MET A 262 -2.08 27.59 -7.89
C MET A 262 -3.55 27.16 -8.06
N GLU A 263 -3.84 25.86 -8.01
CA GLU A 263 -5.20 25.34 -8.02
C GLU A 263 -5.90 25.77 -6.73
N ASP A 264 -7.02 26.48 -6.87
CA ASP A 264 -7.87 26.86 -5.75
C ASP A 264 -8.82 25.73 -5.38
N TYR A 265 -9.02 25.53 -4.09
CA TYR A 265 -10.09 24.70 -3.55
C TYR A 265 -10.65 25.35 -2.29
N TYR A 266 -11.98 25.43 -2.23
CA TYR A 266 -12.72 25.71 -1.02
C TYR A 266 -13.76 24.61 -0.86
N GLY A 267 -13.69 23.91 0.26
CA GLY A 267 -14.65 22.89 0.63
C GLY A 267 -15.15 23.10 2.05
N GLU A 268 -16.26 22.44 2.35
CA GLU A 268 -16.83 22.36 3.69
C GLU A 268 -17.09 20.90 4.07
N ASN A 269 -17.35 20.66 5.34
CA ASN A 269 -17.80 19.39 5.90
C ASN A 269 -16.81 18.23 5.67
N ILE A 270 -17.30 17.00 5.45
CA ILE A 270 -16.42 15.85 5.24
C ILE A 270 -15.54 15.99 4.00
N ALA A 271 -16.02 16.68 2.96
CA ALA A 271 -15.24 16.90 1.73
C ALA A 271 -14.05 17.84 1.99
N ALA A 272 -14.22 18.87 2.82
CA ALA A 272 -13.11 19.69 3.29
C ALA A 272 -12.08 18.85 4.06
N PHE A 273 -12.56 18.04 5.00
CA PHE A 273 -11.71 17.22 5.85
C PHE A 273 -10.85 16.24 5.04
N THR A 274 -11.48 15.51 4.11
CA THR A 274 -10.79 14.53 3.27
C THR A 274 -9.84 15.20 2.27
N THR A 275 -10.24 16.33 1.69
CA THR A 275 -9.37 17.09 0.77
C THR A 275 -8.18 17.70 1.50
N HIS A 276 -8.36 18.22 2.73
CA HIS A 276 -7.24 18.70 3.55
C HIS A 276 -6.24 17.58 3.84
N ALA A 277 -6.73 16.38 4.19
CA ALA A 277 -5.89 15.20 4.40
C ALA A 277 -5.14 14.76 3.13
N ASP A 278 -5.78 14.78 1.96
CA ASP A 278 -5.10 14.48 0.68
C ASP A 278 -4.10 15.57 0.30
N ASP A 279 -4.40 16.85 0.52
CA ASP A 279 -3.47 17.96 0.26
C ASP A 279 -2.24 17.88 1.18
N ALA A 280 -2.42 17.50 2.45
CA ALA A 280 -1.32 17.21 3.37
C ALA A 280 -0.47 16.03 2.85
N ARG A 281 -1.11 14.94 2.39
CA ARG A 281 -0.42 13.80 1.76
C ARG A 281 0.35 14.22 0.51
N ARG A 282 -0.21 15.06 -0.38
CA ARG A 282 0.49 15.62 -1.56
C ARG A 282 1.70 16.44 -1.15
N THR A 283 1.59 17.21 -0.07
CA THR A 283 2.70 18.00 0.49
C THR A 283 3.81 17.10 1.06
N ILE A 284 3.45 16.00 1.73
CA ILE A 284 4.40 14.98 2.20
C ILE A 284 5.11 14.33 1.02
N VAL A 285 4.38 13.94 -0.03
CA VAL A 285 4.98 13.35 -1.25
C VAL A 285 5.97 14.34 -1.86
N PHE A 286 5.58 15.60 -2.03
CA PHE A 286 6.47 16.64 -2.55
C PHE A 286 7.74 16.82 -1.68
N THR A 287 7.59 16.81 -0.35
CA THR A 287 8.71 17.01 0.58
C THR A 287 9.66 15.82 0.61
N HIS A 288 9.22 14.64 0.18
CA HIS A 288 10.09 13.48 -0.01
C HIS A 288 10.65 13.40 -1.45
N ASP A 289 9.94 13.94 -2.44
CA ASP A 289 10.28 13.90 -3.87
C ASP A 289 10.69 15.30 -4.38
N VAL A 290 11.77 15.82 -3.81
CA VAL A 290 12.10 17.25 -3.75
C VAL A 290 12.63 17.86 -5.07
N ILE A 291 13.14 17.07 -6.03
CA ILE A 291 13.61 17.62 -7.32
C ILE A 291 12.44 17.77 -8.29
N GLN A 292 12.43 18.91 -8.95
CA GLN A 292 11.37 19.38 -9.80
C GLN A 292 11.87 19.60 -11.22
N ASP A 293 11.01 19.24 -12.17
CA ASP A 293 11.21 19.43 -13.62
C ASP A 293 12.52 18.80 -14.11
N MET A 294 12.86 17.63 -13.57
CA MET A 294 13.97 16.82 -14.08
C MET A 294 13.81 16.70 -15.60
N PRO A 295 14.88 16.93 -16.39
CA PRO A 295 14.79 16.74 -17.83
C PRO A 295 14.27 15.33 -18.09
N GLU A 296 13.38 15.16 -19.07
CA GLU A 296 12.87 13.84 -19.42
C GLU A 296 14.05 12.91 -19.70
N THR A 297 14.35 12.04 -18.75
CA THR A 297 15.35 11.00 -18.92
C THR A 297 14.67 9.85 -19.63
N PRO A 298 15.30 9.26 -20.66
CA PRO A 298 14.85 7.99 -21.20
C PRO A 298 14.64 6.99 -20.07
N LEU A 299 13.63 6.14 -20.18
CA LEU A 299 13.43 5.05 -19.22
C LEU A 299 14.75 4.27 -19.08
N GLU A 300 15.30 4.24 -17.88
CA GLU A 300 16.43 3.37 -17.56
C GLU A 300 15.91 1.94 -17.41
N THR A 301 16.59 1.00 -18.06
CA THR A 301 16.08 -0.37 -18.24
C THR A 301 17.11 -1.39 -17.82
N LEU A 302 16.63 -2.52 -17.31
CA LEU A 302 17.47 -3.69 -17.15
C LEU A 302 17.96 -4.20 -18.52
N PRO A 303 19.17 -4.80 -18.60
CA PRO A 303 19.63 -5.45 -19.82
C PRO A 303 18.65 -6.55 -20.31
N PRO A 304 18.59 -6.83 -21.62
CA PRO A 304 17.83 -7.96 -22.13
C PRO A 304 18.24 -9.28 -21.48
N ASN A 305 17.26 -10.15 -21.20
CA ASN A 305 17.46 -11.45 -20.51
C ASN A 305 17.91 -11.33 -19.05
N SER A 306 17.75 -10.17 -18.41
CA SER A 306 17.99 -10.04 -16.96
C SER A 306 17.09 -10.96 -16.15
N PHE A 307 15.85 -11.17 -16.60
CA PHE A 307 14.86 -12.00 -15.93
C PHE A 307 14.44 -13.20 -16.77
N ASP A 308 14.24 -14.31 -16.07
CA ASP A 308 13.36 -15.38 -16.51
C ASP A 308 11.94 -15.18 -15.98
N LEU A 309 11.08 -16.18 -16.20
CA LEU A 309 9.69 -16.15 -15.77
C LEU A 309 9.50 -15.90 -14.27
N MET A 310 10.27 -16.57 -13.42
CA MET A 310 10.07 -16.48 -11.97
C MET A 310 10.65 -15.17 -11.42
N HIS A 311 11.73 -14.66 -12.02
CA HIS A 311 12.25 -13.33 -11.68
C HIS A 311 11.27 -12.23 -12.09
N ALA A 312 10.63 -12.34 -13.27
CA ALA A 312 9.58 -11.41 -13.70
C ALA A 312 8.35 -11.49 -12.78
N ALA A 313 7.92 -12.69 -12.38
CA ALA A 313 6.84 -12.84 -11.41
C ALA A 313 7.17 -12.18 -10.06
N ALA A 314 8.37 -12.40 -9.53
CA ALA A 314 8.84 -11.75 -8.30
C ALA A 314 8.87 -10.22 -8.44
N ALA A 315 9.34 -9.71 -9.58
CA ALA A 315 9.39 -8.27 -9.84
C ALA A 315 8.00 -7.64 -10.01
N PHE A 316 7.06 -8.32 -10.66
CA PHE A 316 5.68 -7.83 -10.79
C PHE A 316 4.97 -7.79 -9.43
N LEU A 317 5.23 -8.77 -8.56
CA LEU A 317 4.76 -8.75 -7.18
C LEU A 317 5.42 -7.62 -6.37
N GLY A 318 6.74 -7.45 -6.48
CA GLY A 318 7.48 -6.34 -5.85
C GLY A 318 6.97 -4.98 -6.33
N GLY A 319 6.65 -4.84 -7.62
CA GLY A 319 6.07 -3.65 -8.23
C GLY A 319 4.64 -3.35 -7.75
N ALA A 320 3.86 -4.39 -7.46
CA ALA A 320 2.53 -4.25 -6.87
C ALA A 320 2.58 -3.90 -5.37
N SER A 321 3.71 -4.17 -4.70
CA SER A 321 3.86 -4.00 -3.26
C SER A 321 3.93 -2.52 -2.83
N ASN A 322 3.87 -2.31 -1.51
CA ASN A 322 4.01 -0.98 -0.93
C ASN A 322 5.48 -0.56 -0.90
N LYS A 323 5.80 0.74 -0.99
CA LYS A 323 7.17 1.25 -0.88
C LYS A 323 7.76 1.11 0.52
N SER A 324 6.92 1.16 1.56
CA SER A 324 7.38 1.30 2.96
C SER A 324 7.29 0.03 3.80
N VAL A 325 6.64 -1.02 3.31
CA VAL A 325 6.39 -2.26 4.05
C VAL A 325 7.08 -3.40 3.30
N PRO A 326 8.04 -4.09 3.91
CA PRO A 326 8.68 -5.25 3.29
C PRO A 326 7.65 -6.36 3.00
N LEU A 327 7.76 -6.98 1.84
CA LEU A 327 7.09 -8.24 1.54
C LEU A 327 7.70 -9.35 2.40
N THR A 328 6.83 -10.13 3.06
CA THR A 328 7.23 -11.29 3.87
C THR A 328 6.83 -12.60 3.21
N ILE A 329 7.38 -13.73 3.70
CA ILE A 329 6.97 -15.06 3.24
C ILE A 329 5.48 -15.29 3.53
N ASP A 330 4.99 -14.87 4.70
CA ASP A 330 3.56 -14.90 5.02
C ASP A 330 2.73 -14.10 4.04
N GLY A 331 3.21 -12.91 3.65
CA GLY A 331 2.56 -12.08 2.65
C GLY A 331 2.43 -12.81 1.31
N LEU A 332 3.52 -13.39 0.83
CA LEU A 332 3.52 -14.17 -0.41
C LEU A 332 2.60 -15.40 -0.34
N VAL A 333 2.68 -16.17 0.75
CA VAL A 333 1.86 -17.37 0.92
C VAL A 333 0.39 -17.01 1.01
N PHE A 334 0.04 -15.98 1.77
CA PHE A 334 -1.31 -15.47 1.85
C PHE A 334 -1.82 -15.09 0.45
N LEU A 335 -1.05 -14.30 -0.30
CA LEU A 335 -1.42 -13.88 -1.65
C LEU A 335 -1.62 -15.08 -2.57
N ASN A 336 -0.74 -16.08 -2.52
CA ASN A 336 -0.89 -17.30 -3.31
C ASN A 336 -2.16 -18.07 -2.96
N THR A 337 -2.54 -18.14 -1.69
CA THR A 337 -3.79 -18.80 -1.29
C THR A 337 -5.01 -18.00 -1.75
N VAL A 338 -5.02 -16.69 -1.52
CA VAL A 338 -6.11 -15.77 -1.94
C VAL A 338 -6.34 -15.82 -3.45
N LEU A 339 -5.26 -15.85 -4.23
CA LEU A 339 -5.29 -15.88 -5.68
C LEU A 339 -5.58 -17.28 -6.27
N GLY A 340 -5.77 -18.29 -5.42
CA GLY A 340 -6.01 -19.68 -5.83
C GLY A 340 -4.78 -20.37 -6.44
N LEU A 341 -3.58 -19.84 -6.21
CA LEU A 341 -2.32 -20.46 -6.64
C LEU A 341 -1.96 -21.64 -5.74
N ASN A 342 -2.18 -21.55 -4.43
CA ASN A 342 -2.14 -22.70 -3.52
C ASN A 342 -3.44 -23.53 -3.62
N GLU A 343 -3.35 -24.84 -3.44
CA GLU A 343 -4.48 -25.79 -3.43
C GLU A 343 -4.56 -26.51 -2.08
N GLY A 344 -5.75 -26.91 -1.65
CA GLY A 344 -5.93 -27.67 -0.40
C GLY A 344 -5.62 -26.90 0.90
N VAL A 345 -5.29 -25.62 0.77
CA VAL A 345 -5.27 -24.66 1.87
C VAL A 345 -6.67 -24.05 1.94
N GLU A 346 -7.56 -24.70 2.68
CA GLU A 346 -8.86 -24.11 3.00
C GLU A 346 -8.65 -23.08 4.11
N PHE A 347 -9.19 -21.88 3.90
CA PHE A 347 -9.36 -20.95 4.99
C PHE A 347 -10.45 -21.52 5.90
N THR A 348 -10.09 -21.88 7.13
CA THR A 348 -11.02 -22.53 8.06
C THR A 348 -12.14 -21.56 8.43
N TYR A 349 -11.80 -20.26 8.44
CA TYR A 349 -12.75 -19.18 8.62
C TYR A 349 -12.52 -18.06 7.60
N LYS A 350 -13.62 -17.50 7.07
CA LYS A 350 -13.53 -16.29 6.25
C LYS A 350 -12.81 -15.15 6.98
N GLY A 351 -12.88 -15.09 8.32
CA GLY A 351 -12.14 -14.13 9.16
C GLY A 351 -10.60 -14.18 8.99
N GLU A 352 -10.01 -15.36 8.80
CA GLU A 352 -8.56 -15.53 8.54
C GLU A 352 -8.14 -14.83 7.23
N VAL A 353 -9.07 -14.77 6.28
CA VAL A 353 -8.87 -14.15 4.96
C VAL A 353 -9.10 -12.66 4.97
N PHE A 354 -9.46 -12.09 6.11
CA PHE A 354 -9.97 -10.73 6.17
C PHE A 354 -9.45 -9.93 7.39
N GLY A 355 -8.84 -10.55 8.41
CA GLY A 355 -8.40 -9.77 9.59
C GLY A 355 -7.15 -10.22 10.35
N ASP A 356 -6.85 -11.51 10.44
CA ASP A 356 -6.13 -12.01 11.63
C ASP A 356 -4.87 -12.78 11.23
N LEU A 357 -3.96 -12.12 10.51
CA LEU A 357 -2.72 -12.75 10.07
C LEU A 357 -1.56 -12.21 10.90
N TRP A 358 -0.88 -13.12 11.59
CA TRP A 358 0.43 -12.87 12.17
C TRP A 358 1.51 -13.40 11.24
N GLN A 359 2.70 -12.85 11.38
CA GLN A 359 3.87 -13.45 10.74
C GLN A 359 4.21 -14.76 11.47
N LEU A 360 4.32 -15.84 10.71
CA LEU A 360 4.52 -17.20 11.21
C LEU A 360 5.91 -17.70 10.83
N GLU A 361 6.44 -18.60 11.64
CA GLU A 361 7.56 -19.42 11.19
C GLU A 361 7.10 -20.37 10.06
N ARG A 362 7.85 -20.36 8.96
CA ARG A 362 7.58 -21.19 7.78
C ARG A 362 8.82 -21.93 7.33
N ASP A 363 8.60 -23.11 6.75
CA ASP A 363 9.66 -23.88 6.11
C ASP A 363 10.06 -23.30 4.74
N VAL A 364 11.01 -23.96 4.08
CA VAL A 364 11.57 -23.54 2.78
C VAL A 364 10.54 -23.49 1.64
N ASN A 365 9.36 -24.09 1.86
CA ASN A 365 8.26 -24.18 0.92
C ASN A 365 7.10 -23.25 1.30
N GLY A 366 7.23 -22.47 2.39
CA GLY A 366 6.18 -21.60 2.89
C GLY A 366 5.11 -22.32 3.73
N VAL A 367 5.32 -23.57 4.14
CA VAL A 367 4.40 -24.29 5.02
C VAL A 367 4.63 -23.85 6.47
N PRO A 368 3.57 -23.53 7.27
CA PRO A 368 3.74 -23.19 8.68
C PRO A 368 4.45 -24.28 9.48
N VAL A 369 5.43 -23.89 10.29
CA VAL A 369 6.04 -24.78 11.29
C VAL A 369 5.09 -24.88 12.49
N LEU A 370 4.78 -26.10 12.88
CA LEU A 370 3.87 -26.38 14.00
C LEU A 370 4.66 -26.74 15.27
N ASP A 371 4.15 -26.32 16.41
CA ASP A 371 4.67 -26.68 17.73
C ASP A 371 4.26 -28.11 18.16
N GLU A 372 4.60 -28.49 19.40
CA GLU A 372 4.29 -29.81 19.97
C GLU A 372 2.77 -30.07 20.11
N ASN A 373 1.95 -29.01 20.18
CA ASN A 373 0.49 -29.08 20.25
C ASN A 373 -0.16 -29.10 18.87
N GLY A 374 0.62 -28.97 17.80
CA GLY A 374 0.12 -28.84 16.43
C GLY A 374 -0.34 -27.43 16.08
N CYS A 375 0.00 -26.42 16.88
CA CYS A 375 -0.33 -25.02 16.62
C CYS A 375 0.75 -24.32 15.79
N PRO A 376 0.38 -23.39 14.90
CA PRO A 376 1.34 -22.57 14.19
C PRO A 376 2.17 -21.73 15.18
N GLN A 377 3.37 -21.30 14.76
CA GLN A 377 4.28 -20.55 15.62
C GLN A 377 4.40 -19.09 15.14
N PRO A 378 3.69 -18.13 15.76
CA PRO A 378 3.83 -16.72 15.41
C PRO A 378 5.19 -16.18 15.87
N ILE A 379 5.80 -15.32 15.06
CA ILE A 379 7.09 -14.69 15.38
C ILE A 379 6.84 -13.56 16.39
N SER A 380 7.65 -13.53 17.45
CA SER A 380 7.57 -12.48 18.48
C SER A 380 8.36 -11.23 18.08
N VAL A 381 7.81 -10.04 18.32
CA VAL A 381 8.51 -8.74 18.24
C VAL A 381 9.77 -8.71 19.12
N ASN A 382 9.80 -9.50 20.19
CA ASN A 382 10.91 -9.58 21.15
C ASN A 382 11.95 -10.65 20.79
N GLY A 383 11.77 -11.34 19.65
CA GLY A 383 12.56 -12.49 19.21
C GLY A 383 12.05 -13.82 19.76
N GLY A 384 12.20 -14.88 18.96
CA GLY A 384 11.60 -16.19 19.24
C GLY A 384 10.15 -16.27 18.78
N PHE A 385 9.32 -17.05 19.50
CA PHE A 385 7.94 -17.33 19.11
C PHE A 385 6.95 -16.95 20.21
N VAL A 386 5.77 -16.53 19.78
CA VAL A 386 4.62 -16.30 20.66
C VAL A 386 4.02 -17.66 21.03
N PRO A 387 3.88 -17.98 22.33
CA PRO A 387 3.31 -19.26 22.74
C PRO A 387 1.82 -19.34 22.40
N MET A 388 1.39 -20.47 21.84
CA MET A 388 0.00 -20.78 21.55
C MET A 388 -0.47 -21.98 22.38
N GLU A 389 -1.76 -22.03 22.66
CA GLU A 389 -2.43 -23.14 23.31
C GLU A 389 -3.73 -23.51 22.60
N LEU A 390 -4.17 -24.75 22.76
CA LEU A 390 -5.48 -25.18 22.27
C LEU A 390 -6.54 -24.74 23.28
N ASP A 391 -7.58 -24.06 22.80
CA ASP A 391 -8.73 -23.70 23.60
C ASP A 391 -9.66 -24.90 23.88
N GLU A 392 -10.80 -24.67 24.53
CA GLU A 392 -11.78 -25.72 24.83
C GLU A 392 -12.42 -26.34 23.57
N THR A 393 -12.33 -25.67 22.42
CA THR A 393 -12.86 -26.12 21.12
C THR A 393 -11.81 -26.87 20.29
N GLY A 394 -10.54 -26.83 20.70
CA GLY A 394 -9.41 -27.40 19.98
C GLY A 394 -8.83 -26.46 18.94
N GLU A 395 -9.10 -25.15 19.05
CA GLU A 395 -8.55 -24.10 18.20
C GLU A 395 -7.30 -23.50 18.83
N CYS A 396 -6.31 -23.17 18.01
CA CYS A 396 -5.08 -22.54 18.47
C CYS A 396 -5.31 -21.07 18.79
N ILE A 397 -5.14 -20.70 20.05
CA ILE A 397 -5.23 -19.33 20.55
C ILE A 397 -3.89 -18.88 21.13
N ILE A 398 -3.66 -17.57 21.15
CA ILE A 398 -2.50 -17.00 21.84
C ILE A 398 -2.67 -17.24 23.34
N VAL A 399 -1.61 -17.67 24.01
CA VAL A 399 -1.59 -17.78 25.46
C VAL A 399 -1.83 -16.41 26.08
N ALA A 400 -2.80 -16.32 26.99
CA ALA A 400 -3.22 -15.06 27.57
C ALA A 400 -2.06 -14.24 28.17
N GLY A 401 -1.91 -13.00 27.71
CA GLY A 401 -0.82 -12.08 28.07
C GLY A 401 0.35 -12.01 27.08
N PHE A 402 0.29 -12.72 25.96
CA PHE A 402 1.26 -12.62 24.84
C PHE A 402 0.68 -11.97 23.58
N GLU A 403 -0.54 -11.42 23.66
CA GLU A 403 -1.25 -10.79 22.54
C GLU A 403 -0.51 -9.57 21.99
N ASP A 404 0.33 -8.92 22.81
CA ASP A 404 1.12 -7.74 22.41
C ASP A 404 2.46 -8.09 21.72
N ASP A 405 2.84 -9.36 21.75
CA ASP A 405 4.12 -9.85 21.24
C ASP A 405 4.05 -10.30 19.76
N VAL A 406 2.85 -10.48 19.21
CA VAL A 406 2.68 -10.89 17.81
C VAL A 406 3.07 -9.77 16.84
N ILE A 407 3.70 -10.17 15.73
CA ILE A 407 3.91 -9.29 14.59
C ILE A 407 2.76 -9.50 13.62
N GLU A 408 1.99 -8.46 13.35
CA GLU A 408 0.95 -8.51 12.33
C GLU A 408 1.53 -8.59 10.92
N LEU A 409 0.80 -9.29 10.05
CA LEU A 409 1.06 -9.31 8.62
C LEU A 409 0.52 -8.03 7.97
N GLU A 410 1.42 -7.13 7.61
CA GLU A 410 1.07 -5.91 6.88
C GLU A 410 1.19 -6.14 5.36
N LEU A 411 0.07 -6.11 4.64
CA LEU A 411 0.05 -6.25 3.17
C LEU A 411 0.06 -4.91 2.42
N GLY A 412 -0.19 -3.80 3.11
CA GLY A 412 -0.27 -2.47 2.49
C GLY A 412 -1.21 -2.45 1.27
N ARG A 413 -0.66 -2.11 0.09
CA ARG A 413 -1.35 -2.05 -1.22
C ARG A 413 -1.78 -3.43 -1.73
N LEU A 414 -1.10 -4.50 -1.32
CA LEU A 414 -1.42 -5.87 -1.73
C LEU A 414 -2.70 -6.41 -1.09
N ASN A 415 -3.33 -5.66 -0.17
CA ASN A 415 -4.67 -5.99 0.30
C ASN A 415 -5.71 -6.02 -0.84
N VAL A 416 -5.45 -5.33 -1.95
CA VAL A 416 -6.28 -5.43 -3.16
C VAL A 416 -6.36 -6.86 -3.70
N ALA A 417 -5.49 -7.79 -3.31
CA ALA A 417 -5.59 -9.18 -3.73
C ALA A 417 -6.87 -9.87 -3.25
N ARG A 418 -7.45 -9.41 -2.12
CA ARG A 418 -8.60 -10.06 -1.47
C ARG A 418 -9.85 -10.05 -2.35
N VAL A 419 -9.99 -9.07 -3.22
CA VAL A 419 -11.10 -9.04 -4.21
C VAL A 419 -11.11 -10.25 -5.13
N ALA A 420 -9.95 -10.86 -5.40
CA ALA A 420 -9.90 -12.04 -6.24
C ALA A 420 -10.64 -13.24 -5.63
N LEU A 421 -10.92 -13.24 -4.31
CA LEU A 421 -11.68 -14.29 -3.64
C LEU A 421 -13.19 -14.18 -3.84
N SER A 422 -13.72 -12.96 -3.76
CA SER A 422 -15.14 -12.68 -3.92
C SER A 422 -15.50 -12.44 -5.38
N ASN A 423 -14.60 -11.82 -6.13
CA ASN A 423 -14.73 -11.46 -7.54
C ASN A 423 -13.42 -11.77 -8.30
N PRO A 424 -13.14 -13.04 -8.65
CA PRO A 424 -11.94 -13.41 -9.39
C PRO A 424 -11.80 -12.71 -10.75
N ARG A 425 -12.91 -12.20 -11.32
CA ARG A 425 -12.94 -11.55 -12.64
C ARG A 425 -12.31 -10.17 -12.66
N VAL A 426 -12.06 -9.59 -11.48
CA VAL A 426 -11.33 -8.32 -11.36
C VAL A 426 -9.90 -8.42 -11.93
N LEU A 427 -9.25 -9.57 -11.77
CA LEU A 427 -7.92 -9.84 -12.32
C LEU A 427 -8.00 -10.05 -13.83
N ASP A 428 -9.02 -10.75 -14.31
CA ASP A 428 -9.27 -10.97 -15.72
C ASP A 428 -9.48 -9.65 -16.48
N ARG A 429 -10.31 -8.75 -15.93
CA ARG A 429 -10.52 -7.41 -16.46
C ARG A 429 -9.22 -6.61 -16.47
N THR A 430 -8.52 -6.54 -15.34
CA THR A 430 -7.29 -5.78 -15.23
C THR A 430 -6.23 -6.29 -16.21
N LEU A 431 -6.11 -7.61 -16.34
CA LEU A 431 -5.19 -8.22 -17.29
C LEU A 431 -5.58 -7.91 -18.73
N ASN A 432 -6.87 -7.90 -19.07
CA ASN A 432 -7.35 -7.47 -20.38
C ASN A 432 -6.92 -6.03 -20.70
N ASP A 433 -7.03 -5.11 -19.74
CA ASP A 433 -6.67 -3.70 -19.93
C ASP A 433 -5.16 -3.51 -20.12
N VAL A 434 -4.35 -4.23 -19.35
CA VAL A 434 -2.89 -4.26 -19.54
C VAL A 434 -2.54 -4.86 -20.91
N MET A 435 -3.19 -5.95 -21.32
CA MET A 435 -2.95 -6.59 -22.62
C MET A 435 -3.35 -5.69 -23.80
N ASN A 436 -4.44 -4.93 -23.67
CA ASN A 436 -4.83 -3.93 -24.67
C ASN A 436 -3.75 -2.84 -24.80
N SER A 437 -3.20 -2.37 -23.68
CA SER A 437 -2.10 -1.39 -23.66
C SER A 437 -0.82 -1.95 -24.29
N ILE A 438 -0.49 -3.21 -24.00
CA ILE A 438 0.64 -3.93 -24.64
C ILE A 438 0.45 -4.04 -26.15
N ASN A 439 -0.74 -4.43 -26.60
CA ASN A 439 -1.01 -4.63 -28.03
C ASN A 439 -1.12 -3.32 -28.83
N ALA A 440 -1.47 -2.22 -28.16
CA ALA A 440 -1.40 -0.87 -28.73
C ALA A 440 0.02 -0.27 -28.72
N SER A 441 0.97 -0.91 -28.03
CA SER A 441 2.32 -0.37 -27.87
C SER A 441 3.21 -0.60 -29.09
N VAL A 442 4.30 0.16 -29.17
CA VAL A 442 5.35 -0.02 -30.20
C VAL A 442 6.54 -0.85 -29.70
N GLY A 443 6.51 -1.32 -28.46
CA GLY A 443 7.56 -2.14 -27.86
C GLY A 443 7.38 -2.32 -26.35
N LEU A 444 8.05 -3.32 -25.78
CA LEU A 444 8.03 -3.61 -24.34
C LEU A 444 9.44 -3.63 -23.78
N LYS A 445 9.60 -3.19 -22.53
CA LYS A 445 10.85 -3.25 -21.78
C LYS A 445 10.60 -3.55 -20.31
N LEU A 446 11.67 -3.84 -19.58
CA LEU A 446 11.68 -3.80 -18.13
C LEU A 446 12.39 -2.54 -17.67
N ASP A 447 11.79 -1.79 -16.74
CA ASP A 447 12.50 -0.70 -16.05
C ASP A 447 13.61 -1.26 -15.15
N LEU A 448 14.42 -0.40 -14.53
CA LEU A 448 15.50 -0.82 -13.62
C LEU A 448 15.04 -1.72 -12.47
N SER A 449 13.78 -1.57 -12.04
CA SER A 449 13.22 -2.40 -10.98
C SER A 449 12.63 -3.71 -11.49
N GLY A 450 12.53 -3.89 -12.80
CA GLY A 450 11.93 -5.08 -13.39
C GLY A 450 10.42 -4.98 -13.65
N ARG A 451 9.82 -3.80 -13.50
CA ARG A 451 8.41 -3.58 -13.89
C ARG A 451 8.29 -3.54 -15.40
N LEU A 452 7.19 -4.07 -15.92
CA LEU A 452 6.90 -4.03 -17.35
C LEU A 452 6.57 -2.59 -17.77
N ALA A 453 7.19 -2.12 -18.84
CA ALA A 453 6.90 -0.82 -19.45
C ALA A 453 6.56 -0.99 -20.93
N TYR A 454 5.49 -0.35 -21.38
CA TYR A 454 5.03 -0.38 -22.76
C TYR A 454 5.29 0.97 -23.45
N GLY A 455 5.74 0.90 -24.70
CA GLY A 455 6.05 2.08 -25.51
C GLY A 455 4.80 2.72 -26.08
N VAL A 456 4.54 3.97 -25.73
CA VAL A 456 3.40 4.76 -26.22
C VAL A 456 3.73 5.31 -27.61
N ASP A 457 2.82 5.10 -28.56
CA ASP A 457 2.90 5.66 -29.92
C ASP A 457 2.62 7.17 -29.90
N ASP A 458 3.43 7.96 -30.61
CA ASP A 458 3.21 9.40 -30.84
C ASP A 458 2.06 9.71 -31.82
N GLY A 459 1.36 8.67 -32.30
CA GLY A 459 0.29 8.75 -33.29
C GLY A 459 0.78 8.63 -34.73
N THR A 460 2.08 8.41 -34.93
CA THR A 460 2.71 8.21 -36.25
C THR A 460 3.35 6.84 -36.42
N GLY A 461 3.21 5.95 -35.44
CA GLY A 461 3.86 4.64 -35.37
C GLY A 461 5.26 4.70 -34.76
N ASN A 462 5.64 5.83 -34.14
CA ASN A 462 6.95 6.01 -33.52
C ASN A 462 6.81 6.07 -31.99
N LEU A 463 7.85 5.61 -31.29
CA LEU A 463 7.92 5.70 -29.84
C LEU A 463 7.95 7.15 -29.37
N SER A 464 6.96 7.55 -28.59
CA SER A 464 6.95 8.81 -27.83
C SER A 464 7.73 8.65 -26.52
N HIS A 465 7.27 7.77 -25.63
CA HIS A 465 7.85 7.49 -24.33
C HIS A 465 7.43 6.09 -23.86
N TYR A 466 8.05 5.60 -22.79
CA TYR A 466 7.61 4.36 -22.13
C TYR A 466 6.74 4.69 -20.93
N GLN A 467 5.63 3.96 -20.77
CA GLN A 467 4.79 4.00 -19.59
C GLN A 467 4.96 2.70 -18.82
N THR A 468 5.30 2.81 -17.53
CA THR A 468 5.50 1.66 -16.65
C THR A 468 4.17 1.23 -16.03
N VAL A 469 3.94 -0.08 -15.94
CA VAL A 469 2.81 -0.65 -15.20
C VAL A 469 3.06 -0.45 -13.70
N ASP A 470 2.35 0.48 -13.07
CA ASP A 470 2.57 0.88 -11.65
C ASP A 470 1.37 0.68 -10.71
N SER A 471 0.27 0.13 -11.24
CA SER A 471 -0.93 -0.20 -10.47
C SER A 471 -0.74 -1.50 -9.68
N PRO A 472 -1.12 -1.56 -8.38
CA PRO A 472 -1.02 -2.77 -7.56
C PRO A 472 -1.77 -3.93 -8.18
N LEU A 473 -3.00 -3.66 -8.61
CA LEU A 473 -3.87 -4.68 -9.20
C LEU A 473 -3.33 -5.15 -10.55
N ALA A 474 -2.74 -4.25 -11.35
CA ALA A 474 -2.12 -4.61 -12.63
C ALA A 474 -0.87 -5.48 -12.42
N GLY A 475 0.02 -5.09 -11.49
CA GLY A 475 1.19 -5.91 -11.13
C GLY A 475 0.79 -7.28 -10.57
N LEU A 476 -0.27 -7.33 -9.76
CA LEU A 476 -0.80 -8.58 -9.22
C LEU A 476 -1.44 -9.47 -10.30
N ALA A 477 -2.15 -8.89 -11.27
CA ALA A 477 -2.71 -9.61 -12.40
C ALA A 477 -1.61 -10.21 -13.31
N LEU A 478 -0.52 -9.45 -13.54
CA LEU A 478 0.65 -9.96 -14.26
C LEU A 478 1.35 -11.08 -13.48
N TYR A 479 1.55 -10.90 -12.16
CA TYR A 479 2.08 -11.94 -11.27
C TYR A 479 1.22 -13.22 -11.35
N TRP A 480 -0.08 -13.08 -11.16
CA TRP A 480 -1.03 -14.18 -11.21
C TRP A 480 -0.98 -14.93 -12.56
N ALA A 481 -0.97 -14.20 -13.68
CA ALA A 481 -0.91 -14.79 -15.01
C ALA A 481 0.38 -15.61 -15.20
N LEU A 482 1.54 -15.07 -14.80
CA LEU A 482 2.81 -15.79 -14.88
C LEU A 482 2.83 -17.04 -13.98
N MET A 483 2.35 -16.91 -12.75
CA MET A 483 2.32 -18.02 -11.79
C MET A 483 1.31 -19.09 -12.20
N ARG A 484 0.19 -18.72 -12.81
CA ARG A 484 -0.88 -19.66 -13.19
C ARG A 484 -0.67 -20.28 -14.56
N TRP A 485 -0.30 -19.47 -15.56
CA TRP A 485 -0.23 -19.90 -16.97
C TRP A 485 1.19 -20.03 -17.49
N GLY A 486 2.20 -19.56 -16.75
CA GLY A 486 3.59 -19.61 -17.23
C GLY A 486 3.88 -18.64 -18.37
N LYS A 487 2.97 -17.70 -18.62
CA LYS A 487 3.01 -16.66 -19.65
C LYS A 487 1.83 -15.70 -19.42
N LEU A 488 1.77 -14.60 -20.17
CA LEU A 488 0.66 -13.63 -20.07
C LEU A 488 -0.55 -14.00 -20.95
N GLU A 489 -0.36 -14.86 -21.95
CA GLU A 489 -1.45 -15.30 -22.81
C GLU A 489 -2.29 -16.39 -22.13
N GLY A 490 -3.60 -16.22 -22.14
CA GLY A 490 -4.52 -17.14 -21.49
C GLY A 490 -5.97 -16.84 -21.78
N THR A 491 -6.84 -17.54 -21.04
CA THR A 491 -8.29 -17.42 -21.17
C THR A 491 -8.83 -16.63 -19.98
N ILE A 492 -9.60 -15.59 -20.27
CA ILE A 492 -10.23 -14.73 -19.29
C ILE A 492 -11.74 -14.63 -19.52
N GLU A 493 -12.48 -14.23 -18.50
CA GLU A 493 -13.89 -13.82 -18.61
C GLU A 493 -14.01 -12.30 -18.47
N VAL A 494 -14.61 -11.64 -19.46
CA VAL A 494 -14.86 -10.19 -19.43
C VAL A 494 -16.29 -9.87 -19.79
N MET A 495 -16.80 -8.74 -19.32
CA MET A 495 -18.10 -8.24 -19.71
C MET A 495 -18.00 -7.56 -21.08
N ASP A 496 -18.82 -7.98 -22.04
CA ASP A 496 -18.89 -7.39 -23.38
C ASP A 496 -20.36 -7.18 -23.76
N GLU A 497 -20.72 -5.93 -24.06
CA GLU A 497 -22.10 -5.50 -24.37
C GLU A 497 -23.17 -6.03 -23.37
N GLY A 498 -22.82 -6.12 -22.09
CA GLY A 498 -23.72 -6.58 -21.02
C GLY A 498 -23.89 -8.10 -20.93
N SER A 499 -23.02 -8.89 -21.55
CA SER A 499 -22.92 -10.34 -21.36
C SER A 499 -21.49 -10.79 -21.05
N TRP A 500 -21.34 -11.76 -20.16
CA TRP A 500 -20.03 -12.38 -19.90
C TRP A 500 -19.58 -13.20 -21.10
N VAL A 501 -18.39 -12.89 -21.60
CA VAL A 501 -17.75 -13.60 -22.71
C VAL A 501 -16.39 -14.14 -22.28
N THR A 502 -16.12 -15.38 -22.69
CA THR A 502 -14.79 -15.96 -22.58
C THR A 502 -13.93 -15.45 -23.73
N LYS A 503 -12.83 -14.77 -23.41
CA LYS A 503 -11.89 -14.18 -24.37
C LYS A 503 -10.52 -14.84 -24.23
N GLN A 504 -9.88 -15.15 -25.37
CA GLN A 504 -8.46 -15.49 -25.38
C GLN A 504 -7.66 -14.21 -25.57
N ILE A 505 -6.81 -13.89 -24.59
CA ILE A 505 -5.88 -12.77 -24.68
C ILE A 505 -4.51 -13.27 -25.14
N ALA A 506 -3.91 -12.53 -26.06
CA ALA A 506 -2.63 -12.85 -26.68
C ALA A 506 -1.80 -11.58 -26.89
N ILE A 507 -0.47 -11.73 -26.90
CA ILE A 507 0.43 -10.63 -27.24
C ILE A 507 0.55 -10.57 -28.77
N GLU A 508 0.04 -9.50 -29.36
CA GLU A 508 0.03 -9.30 -30.82
C GLU A 508 1.36 -8.76 -31.35
N LEU A 509 2.23 -8.27 -30.47
CA LEU A 509 3.57 -7.83 -30.84
C LEU A 509 4.38 -8.95 -31.53
N PRO A 510 5.22 -8.62 -32.52
CA PRO A 510 6.09 -9.59 -33.18
C PRO A 510 7.06 -10.25 -32.20
N ASP A 511 7.28 -11.56 -32.35
CA ASP A 511 8.19 -12.32 -31.50
C ASP A 511 9.61 -11.74 -31.48
N GLN A 512 10.07 -11.16 -32.59
CA GLN A 512 11.37 -10.50 -32.65
C GLN A 512 11.47 -9.30 -31.69
N VAL A 513 10.41 -8.49 -31.59
CA VAL A 513 10.37 -7.32 -30.69
C VAL A 513 10.50 -7.77 -29.24
N LEU A 514 9.85 -8.87 -28.88
CA LEU A 514 9.96 -9.44 -27.54
C LEU A 514 11.31 -10.11 -27.30
N ALA A 515 11.84 -10.82 -28.29
CA ALA A 515 13.10 -11.54 -28.19
C ALA A 515 14.31 -10.59 -28.05
N ASP A 516 14.29 -9.46 -28.74
CA ASP A 516 15.34 -8.43 -28.65
C ASP A 516 15.48 -7.88 -27.22
N GLU A 517 14.39 -7.87 -26.46
CA GLU A 517 14.33 -7.41 -25.07
C GLU A 517 14.36 -8.57 -24.06
N GLY A 518 14.50 -9.82 -24.51
CA GLY A 518 14.50 -11.01 -23.66
C GLY A 518 13.14 -11.35 -23.03
N LEU A 519 12.05 -10.80 -23.55
CA LEU A 519 10.69 -10.90 -23.02
C LEU A 519 9.82 -11.94 -23.75
N LEU A 520 10.40 -12.73 -24.67
CA LEU A 520 9.65 -13.71 -25.46
C LEU A 520 8.92 -14.75 -24.59
N PHE A 521 9.43 -15.03 -23.39
CA PHE A 521 8.79 -15.93 -22.42
C PHE A 521 7.42 -15.41 -21.95
N LEU A 522 7.16 -14.10 -21.98
CA LEU A 522 5.84 -13.54 -21.64
C LEU A 522 4.77 -14.02 -22.62
N LYS A 523 5.16 -14.32 -23.86
CA LYS A 523 4.28 -14.81 -24.93
C LYS A 523 4.27 -16.34 -25.01
N GLN A 524 5.46 -16.93 -25.10
CA GLN A 524 5.58 -18.36 -25.41
C GLN A 524 5.71 -19.24 -24.16
N GLY A 525 5.92 -18.65 -22.99
CA GLY A 525 6.30 -19.37 -21.77
C GLY A 525 7.71 -19.98 -21.84
N THR A 526 8.07 -20.74 -20.81
CA THR A 526 9.35 -21.48 -20.76
C THR A 526 9.39 -22.61 -21.80
N ALA A 527 10.58 -23.10 -22.14
CA ALA A 527 10.73 -24.25 -23.05
C ALA A 527 9.97 -25.50 -22.55
N ALA A 528 9.90 -25.69 -21.23
CA ALA A 528 9.10 -26.75 -20.60
C ALA A 528 7.59 -26.56 -20.87
N CYS A 529 7.09 -25.34 -20.67
CA CYS A 529 5.71 -24.96 -20.95
C CYS A 529 5.31 -25.19 -22.44
N GLN A 530 6.20 -24.88 -23.38
CA GLN A 530 5.97 -25.12 -24.81
C GLN A 530 5.87 -26.61 -25.17
N GLY A 531 6.66 -27.46 -24.50
CA GLY A 531 6.67 -28.91 -24.71
C GLY A 531 5.52 -29.64 -24.02
N ASN A 532 5.03 -29.09 -22.90
CA ASN A 532 3.97 -29.67 -22.09
C ASN A 532 3.20 -28.58 -21.34
N ALA A 533 1.92 -28.38 -21.67
CA ALA A 533 1.08 -27.39 -21.01
C ALA A 533 0.92 -27.64 -19.49
N ALA A 534 1.09 -28.88 -19.02
CA ALA A 534 1.08 -29.20 -17.59
C ALA A 534 2.38 -28.77 -16.86
N GLU A 535 3.39 -28.32 -17.60
CA GLU A 535 4.64 -27.74 -17.07
C GLU A 535 4.66 -26.21 -17.17
N CYS A 536 3.56 -25.60 -17.61
CA CYS A 536 3.37 -24.16 -17.55
C CYS A 536 3.01 -23.69 -16.15
N GLY A 537 3.39 -22.46 -15.83
CA GLY A 537 3.14 -21.83 -14.54
C GLY A 537 4.07 -22.33 -13.45
N ALA A 538 3.86 -21.81 -12.25
CA ALA A 538 4.52 -22.31 -11.06
C ALA A 538 3.93 -23.68 -10.73
N LYS A 539 4.79 -24.69 -10.61
CA LYS A 539 4.36 -26.04 -10.21
C LYS A 539 3.84 -25.97 -8.78
N ARG A 540 2.91 -26.86 -8.45
CA ARG A 540 2.45 -27.07 -7.06
C ARG A 540 3.18 -28.27 -6.51
N LEU A 541 3.65 -28.19 -5.27
CA LEU A 541 4.30 -29.31 -4.59
C LEU A 541 3.28 -30.43 -4.38
N ALA A 542 3.51 -31.56 -5.04
CA ALA A 542 2.65 -32.73 -4.96
C ALA A 542 2.66 -33.29 -3.53
N GLY A 543 1.66 -32.96 -2.73
CA GLY A 543 1.44 -33.51 -1.38
C GLY A 543 1.06 -32.50 -0.31
N ASN A 544 1.39 -31.22 -0.47
CA ASN A 544 1.07 -30.16 0.50
C ASN A 544 0.29 -28.98 -0.11
N GLY A 545 0.21 -28.87 -1.45
CA GLY A 545 -0.66 -27.91 -2.13
C GLY A 545 -0.11 -26.49 -2.27
N TYR A 546 1.12 -26.23 -1.79
CA TYR A 546 1.77 -24.93 -1.94
C TYR A 546 2.51 -24.80 -3.27
N VAL A 547 2.72 -23.57 -3.73
CA VAL A 547 3.58 -23.27 -4.88
C VAL A 547 5.02 -23.77 -4.65
N ASP A 548 5.59 -24.40 -5.68
CA ASP A 548 6.94 -24.97 -5.68
C ASP A 548 7.98 -23.92 -6.07
N TYR A 549 8.72 -23.44 -5.08
CA TYR A 549 9.87 -22.54 -5.27
C TYR A 549 11.21 -23.27 -5.32
N SER A 550 11.25 -24.60 -5.22
CA SER A 550 12.49 -25.38 -4.99
C SER A 550 13.59 -25.21 -6.05
N ASN A 551 13.21 -24.77 -7.25
CA ASN A 551 14.13 -24.53 -8.36
C ASN A 551 14.49 -23.05 -8.54
N PHE A 552 13.91 -22.15 -7.74
CA PHE A 552 14.19 -20.73 -7.79
C PHE A 552 15.48 -20.42 -7.03
N ASN A 553 16.38 -19.68 -7.67
CA ASN A 553 17.59 -19.16 -7.06
C ASN A 553 17.68 -17.68 -7.40
N HIS A 554 18.13 -16.88 -6.44
CA HIS A 554 18.33 -15.46 -6.62
C HIS A 554 19.68 -15.06 -6.07
N SER A 555 20.37 -14.19 -6.82
CA SER A 555 21.56 -13.49 -6.37
C SER A 555 21.42 -12.03 -6.78
N THR A 556 21.41 -11.14 -5.78
CA THR A 556 21.23 -9.70 -5.99
C THR A 556 22.31 -9.14 -6.92
N GLU A 557 23.56 -9.56 -6.73
CA GLU A 557 24.69 -9.17 -7.58
C GLU A 557 24.46 -9.57 -9.05
N SER A 558 23.91 -10.76 -9.32
CA SER A 558 23.81 -11.29 -10.69
C SER A 558 22.89 -10.49 -11.63
N ILE A 559 21.90 -9.81 -11.06
CA ILE A 559 20.90 -9.05 -11.82
C ILE A 559 21.29 -7.58 -11.90
N TYR A 560 21.76 -7.00 -10.79
CA TYR A 560 21.89 -5.55 -10.65
C TYR A 560 23.34 -5.04 -10.77
N SER A 561 24.34 -5.92 -10.66
CA SER A 561 25.75 -5.52 -10.82
C SER A 561 26.07 -5.18 -12.27
N GLY A 562 26.77 -4.08 -12.48
CA GLY A 562 27.08 -3.50 -13.78
C GLY A 562 25.93 -2.75 -14.43
N VAL A 563 24.74 -2.72 -13.81
CA VAL A 563 23.61 -1.89 -14.24
C VAL A 563 23.79 -0.51 -13.64
N ASN A 564 23.85 0.53 -14.47
CA ASN A 564 23.98 1.88 -13.98
C ASN A 564 22.62 2.49 -13.66
N VAL A 565 22.58 3.34 -12.64
CA VAL A 565 21.45 4.20 -12.32
C VAL A 565 21.90 5.65 -12.27
N SER A 566 21.13 6.54 -12.89
CA SER A 566 21.37 7.98 -12.81
C SER A 566 20.58 8.60 -11.67
N TYR A 567 21.22 9.51 -10.93
CA TYR A 567 20.59 10.24 -9.83
C TYR A 567 21.28 11.59 -9.61
N VAL A 568 20.64 12.45 -8.82
CA VAL A 568 21.20 13.74 -8.42
C VAL A 568 21.65 13.67 -6.97
N GLU A 569 22.89 14.11 -6.72
CA GLU A 569 23.51 14.05 -5.39
C GLU A 569 23.96 15.45 -4.95
N ARG A 570 23.65 15.79 -3.69
CA ARG A 570 24.19 16.99 -3.04
C ARG A 570 25.69 16.81 -2.82
N GLN A 571 26.48 17.77 -3.29
CA GLN A 571 27.92 17.77 -3.11
C GLN A 571 28.31 18.44 -1.78
N PRO A 572 29.48 18.12 -1.21
CA PRO A 572 29.98 18.77 0.01
C PRO A 572 30.01 20.30 -0.12
N ASP A 573 29.71 20.98 0.98
CA ASP A 573 29.78 22.45 1.05
C ASP A 573 31.19 22.92 0.63
N ASN A 574 31.27 23.88 -0.30
CA ASN A 574 32.46 24.48 -0.96
C ASN A 574 32.74 24.09 -2.43
N LEU A 575 31.82 23.41 -3.14
CA LEU A 575 31.93 23.21 -4.59
C LEU A 575 31.13 24.25 -5.39
N SER A 576 31.45 24.39 -6.69
CA SER A 576 30.86 25.42 -7.57
C SER A 576 29.37 25.22 -7.83
N CYS A 577 28.87 23.98 -7.74
CA CYS A 577 27.46 23.62 -7.82
C CYS A 577 27.10 22.75 -6.62
N ALA A 578 25.98 23.04 -5.97
CA ALA A 578 25.52 22.30 -4.79
C ALA A 578 25.06 20.88 -5.14
N TYR A 579 24.65 20.64 -6.39
CA TYR A 579 24.15 19.38 -6.88
C TYR A 579 24.81 19.04 -8.22
N THR A 580 24.96 17.75 -8.47
CA THR A 580 25.48 17.25 -9.76
C THR A 580 24.79 15.94 -10.12
N ASP A 581 24.68 15.70 -11.42
CA ASP A 581 24.34 14.38 -11.94
C ASP A 581 25.43 13.38 -11.56
N LYS A 582 24.98 12.22 -11.09
CA LYS A 582 25.79 11.04 -10.80
C LYS A 582 25.24 9.87 -11.59
N THR A 583 26.14 8.96 -11.88
CA THR A 583 25.80 7.65 -12.41
C THR A 583 26.67 6.66 -11.67
N ASP A 584 26.04 5.77 -10.93
CA ASP A 584 26.71 4.70 -10.21
C ASP A 584 26.08 3.36 -10.54
N ASP A 585 26.79 2.31 -10.15
CA ASP A 585 26.29 0.95 -10.18
C ASP A 585 25.08 0.81 -9.23
N LEU A 586 23.96 0.32 -9.76
CA LEU A 586 22.69 0.14 -9.08
C LEU A 586 22.83 -0.79 -7.87
N TRP A 587 23.58 -1.88 -8.02
CA TRP A 587 23.83 -2.82 -6.92
C TRP A 587 24.63 -2.18 -5.78
N ILE A 588 25.64 -1.37 -6.10
CA ILE A 588 26.42 -0.62 -5.10
C ILE A 588 25.56 0.46 -4.44
N ARG A 589 24.93 1.33 -5.24
CA ARG A 589 24.27 2.54 -4.73
C ARG A 589 22.95 2.24 -4.02
N VAL A 590 22.14 1.34 -4.58
CA VAL A 590 20.76 1.11 -4.11
C VAL A 590 20.68 -0.07 -3.16
N LEU A 591 21.38 -1.14 -3.52
CA LEU A 591 21.31 -2.41 -2.79
C LEU A 591 22.52 -2.58 -1.85
N GLY A 592 23.36 -1.55 -1.70
CA GLY A 592 24.45 -1.52 -0.71
C GLY A 592 25.51 -2.60 -0.90
N SER A 593 25.71 -3.07 -2.14
CA SER A 593 26.55 -4.24 -2.44
C SER A 593 26.12 -5.52 -1.71
N ASP A 594 24.80 -5.70 -1.50
CA ASP A 594 24.24 -6.90 -0.89
C ASP A 594 24.68 -8.17 -1.65
N GLY A 595 25.48 -9.00 -0.97
CA GLY A 595 25.99 -10.26 -1.50
C GLY A 595 25.01 -11.43 -1.37
N TYR A 596 23.72 -11.16 -1.10
CA TYR A 596 22.72 -12.20 -0.95
C TYR A 596 22.74 -13.17 -2.13
N THR A 597 22.81 -14.45 -1.80
CA THR A 597 22.60 -15.56 -2.72
C THR A 597 21.83 -16.63 -1.95
N GLY A 598 20.65 -16.99 -2.47
CA GLY A 598 19.77 -17.94 -1.82
C GLY A 598 18.93 -18.72 -2.82
N SER A 599 18.07 -19.58 -2.28
CA SER A 599 17.15 -20.41 -3.06
C SER A 599 15.76 -20.45 -2.43
N ASN A 600 14.82 -21.07 -3.13
CA ASN A 600 13.46 -21.33 -2.64
C ASN A 600 12.63 -20.06 -2.41
N ILE A 601 11.63 -20.14 -1.52
CA ILE A 601 10.68 -19.05 -1.29
C ILE A 601 11.34 -17.78 -0.71
N GLU A 602 12.38 -17.95 0.12
CA GLU A 602 13.17 -16.84 0.66
C GLU A 602 13.84 -16.03 -0.45
N ALA A 603 14.45 -16.71 -1.42
CA ALA A 603 15.06 -16.06 -2.58
C ALA A 603 14.01 -15.32 -3.42
N PHE A 604 12.81 -15.88 -3.57
CA PHE A 604 11.71 -15.25 -4.31
C PHE A 604 11.25 -13.96 -3.65
N VAL A 605 11.02 -13.99 -2.33
CA VAL A 605 10.68 -12.79 -1.55
C VAL A 605 11.80 -11.77 -1.62
N LYS A 606 13.06 -12.20 -1.52
CA LYS A 606 14.22 -11.31 -1.63
C LYS A 606 14.30 -10.62 -3.00
N GLN A 607 14.03 -11.31 -4.11
CA GLN A 607 13.99 -10.66 -5.43
C GLN A 607 12.86 -9.62 -5.54
N ALA A 608 11.69 -9.91 -4.96
CA ALA A 608 10.59 -8.96 -4.91
C ALA A 608 10.94 -7.74 -4.02
N GLU A 609 11.69 -7.94 -2.94
CA GLU A 609 12.20 -6.87 -2.07
C GLU A 609 13.31 -6.03 -2.71
N ASP A 610 14.20 -6.65 -3.48
CA ASP A 610 15.20 -5.93 -4.27
C ASP A 610 14.51 -5.05 -5.32
N THR A 611 13.49 -5.59 -5.99
CA THR A 611 12.60 -4.82 -6.89
C THR A 611 11.98 -3.63 -6.16
N ARG A 612 11.37 -3.84 -4.99
CA ARG A 612 10.78 -2.77 -4.16
C ARG A 612 11.82 -1.72 -3.77
N SER A 613 13.02 -2.13 -3.42
CA SER A 613 14.11 -1.24 -3.02
C SER A 613 14.59 -0.37 -4.18
N VAL A 614 14.69 -0.95 -5.39
CA VAL A 614 14.97 -0.19 -6.62
C VAL A 614 13.82 0.78 -6.93
N ILE A 615 12.56 0.36 -6.79
CA ILE A 615 11.39 1.24 -6.95
C ILE A 615 11.41 2.40 -5.96
N GLN A 616 11.79 2.13 -4.71
CA GLN A 616 11.90 3.16 -3.69
C GLN A 616 12.98 4.16 -4.11
N PHE A 617 14.14 3.67 -4.53
CA PHE A 617 15.24 4.52 -4.99
C PHE A 617 14.88 5.37 -6.21
N ILE A 618 14.35 4.79 -7.28
CA ILE A 618 14.02 5.56 -8.51
C ILE A 618 12.93 6.61 -8.28
N HIS A 619 12.12 6.46 -7.23
CA HIS A 619 11.11 7.44 -6.86
C HIS A 619 11.60 8.46 -5.83
N THR A 620 12.67 8.19 -5.08
CA THR A 620 13.27 9.19 -4.18
C THR A 620 14.24 10.06 -4.97
N VAL A 621 13.93 11.34 -5.07
CA VAL A 621 14.58 12.18 -6.10
C VAL A 621 15.92 12.78 -5.63
N ILE A 622 16.17 12.85 -4.31
CA ILE A 622 17.47 13.21 -3.72
C ILE A 622 17.96 12.05 -2.87
N GLN A 623 19.16 11.56 -3.18
CA GLN A 623 19.67 10.33 -2.59
C GLN A 623 20.61 10.54 -1.40
N ASP A 624 20.89 11.80 -1.04
CA ASP A 624 21.52 12.18 0.21
C ASP A 624 20.83 13.46 0.72
N PRO A 625 19.81 13.34 1.59
CA PRO A 625 19.24 14.51 2.23
C PRO A 625 20.33 15.22 3.00
N VAL A 626 20.18 16.54 3.11
CA VAL A 626 20.98 17.38 3.98
C VAL A 626 21.02 16.69 5.34
N ALA A 627 22.19 16.16 5.74
CA ALA A 627 22.50 16.07 7.14
C ALA A 627 22.58 17.53 7.62
N THR A 628 21.43 18.07 8.01
CA THR A 628 21.36 19.24 8.89
C THR A 628 21.32 18.74 10.31
#